data_AF-A0A534K7C4-F1
#
_entry.id   AF-A0A534K7C4-F1
#
_cell.length_a   1.000
_cell.length_b   1.000
_cell.length_c   1.000
_cell.angle_alpha   90.00
_cell.angle_beta   90.00
_cell.angle_gamma   90.00
#
_symmetry.space_group_name_H-M   'P 1'
#
loop_
_entity.id
_entity.type
_entity.pdbx_description
1 polymer ?
#
loop_
_entity_poly.entity_id
_entity_poly.type
_entity_poly.pdbx_seq_one_letter_code
_entity_poly.pdbx_strand_id
1 'polypeptide(L)'
;MATGGRGPLLYAYRPIPANPMTVALLLLVLVVTFVIGPIAAGPEGLWPLGGFCFLPLAIVLLAMAVFKPSPTFVFEDGIEISVPLWRRILGERRYFAWSEVRDVYPRSYEVAGSFLSPFASSAGTLVHTGIGIETKAGHQLVIRFTPGSIQAFRADSRGYVEAMAAVRDRFARHGDRMVTTARALSDEEVLAMQARAREPLVSIVGVFFAFFLPPAIVAAVLLIASAARVALTPVVLAASIVMALLPPAASMTRTLRQSERRNDVLSELAKYQEHLREEGHAAGTDRTVPRVNPEEG
;
A
#
# COMPACT_ATOMS: atom_id res chain seq x y z
N MET A 1 22.88 5.91 -24.13
CA MET A 1 23.24 5.56 -22.74
C MET A 1 23.20 4.04 -22.64
N ALA A 2 24.35 3.42 -22.35
CA ALA A 2 24.58 2.01 -22.54
C ALA A 2 23.60 1.12 -21.74
N THR A 3 22.87 0.27 -22.45
CA THR A 3 22.06 -0.85 -21.96
C THR A 3 22.97 -1.98 -21.46
N GLY A 4 23.90 -1.67 -20.56
CA GLY A 4 24.89 -2.62 -20.04
C GLY A 4 24.20 -3.70 -19.22
N GLY A 5 24.12 -4.91 -19.77
CA GLY A 5 23.80 -6.16 -19.05
C GLY A 5 22.36 -6.35 -18.59
N ARG A 6 21.38 -5.59 -19.11
CA ARG A 6 19.95 -5.73 -18.74
C ARG A 6 19.09 -6.45 -19.78
N GLY A 7 19.57 -6.55 -21.02
CA GLY A 7 18.80 -7.07 -22.14
C GLY A 7 17.70 -6.12 -22.64
N PRO A 8 16.90 -6.54 -23.62
CA PRO A 8 15.80 -5.72 -24.17
C PRO A 8 14.71 -5.45 -23.13
N LEU A 9 14.05 -4.29 -23.27
CA LEU A 9 12.90 -3.92 -22.46
C LEU A 9 11.67 -4.68 -22.93
N LEU A 10 11.05 -5.45 -22.03
CA LEU A 10 9.84 -6.23 -22.30
C LEU A 10 8.57 -5.46 -21.96
N TYR A 11 8.58 -4.70 -20.86
CA TYR A 11 7.41 -3.95 -20.43
C TYR A 11 7.78 -2.72 -19.60
N ALA A 12 6.99 -1.66 -19.69
CA ALA A 12 7.15 -0.44 -18.90
C ALA A 12 5.82 -0.02 -18.27
N TYR A 13 5.80 0.07 -16.95
CA TYR A 13 4.68 0.59 -16.18
C TYR A 13 5.01 1.95 -15.60
N ARG A 14 4.14 2.93 -15.84
CA ARG A 14 4.24 4.27 -15.24
C ARG A 14 3.12 4.43 -14.20
N PRO A 15 3.45 4.41 -12.89
CA PRO A 15 2.45 4.60 -11.85
C PRO A 15 1.80 5.98 -11.93
N ILE A 16 0.56 6.07 -11.46
CA ILE A 16 -0.12 7.36 -11.31
C ILE A 16 0.68 8.21 -10.31
N PRO A 17 1.00 9.48 -10.64
CA PRO A 17 1.90 10.29 -9.81
C PRO A 17 1.33 10.59 -8.42
N ALA A 18 0.00 10.63 -8.28
CA ALA A 18 -0.70 10.86 -7.02
C ALA A 18 -1.98 10.05 -6.95
N ASN A 19 -2.27 9.46 -5.79
CA ASN A 19 -3.54 8.78 -5.52
C ASN A 19 -4.69 9.83 -5.54
N PRO A 20 -5.88 9.49 -6.08
CA PRO A 20 -7.09 10.31 -5.97
C PRO A 20 -7.34 10.93 -4.58
N MET A 21 -7.08 10.21 -3.49
CA MET A 21 -7.23 10.75 -2.13
C MET A 21 -6.25 11.89 -1.83
N THR A 22 -5.00 11.78 -2.29
CA THR A 22 -4.00 12.84 -2.13
C THR A 22 -4.41 14.09 -2.92
N VAL A 23 -4.96 13.90 -4.12
CA VAL A 23 -5.51 15.00 -4.93
C VAL A 23 -6.72 15.63 -4.23
N ALA A 24 -7.63 14.84 -3.67
CA ALA A 24 -8.78 15.34 -2.92
C ALA A 24 -8.36 16.13 -1.67
N LEU A 25 -7.38 15.64 -0.91
CA LEU A 25 -6.81 16.37 0.23
C LEU A 25 -6.16 17.69 -0.22
N LEU A 26 -5.41 17.69 -1.32
CA LEU A 26 -4.83 18.90 -1.88
C LEU A 26 -5.92 19.92 -2.24
N LEU A 27 -6.98 19.49 -2.93
CA LEU A 27 -8.11 20.37 -3.28
C LEU A 27 -8.79 20.94 -2.03
N LEU A 28 -9.02 20.10 -1.00
CA LEU A 28 -9.60 20.55 0.26
C LEU A 28 -8.72 21.60 0.94
N VAL A 29 -7.42 21.33 1.06
CA VAL A 29 -6.47 22.27 1.67
C VAL A 29 -6.40 23.58 0.86
N LEU A 30 -6.43 23.52 -0.47
CA LEU A 30 -6.49 24.71 -1.32
C LEU A 30 -7.75 25.54 -1.04
N VAL A 31 -8.92 24.91 -0.94
CA VAL A 31 -10.18 25.62 -0.62
C VAL A 31 -10.13 26.22 0.77
N VAL A 32 -9.68 25.46 1.77
CA VAL A 32 -9.57 25.95 3.16
C VAL A 32 -8.59 27.11 3.24
N THR A 33 -7.42 27.01 2.63
CA THR A 33 -6.36 28.02 2.70
C THR A 33 -6.69 29.26 1.86
N PHE A 34 -7.24 29.13 0.65
CA PHE A 34 -7.41 30.28 -0.27
C PHE A 34 -8.85 30.82 -0.36
N VAL A 35 -9.85 30.11 0.15
CA VAL A 35 -11.26 30.55 0.09
C VAL A 35 -11.81 30.77 1.50
N ILE A 36 -11.85 29.73 2.32
CA ILE A 36 -12.49 29.80 3.65
C ILE A 36 -11.67 30.66 4.61
N GLY A 37 -10.35 30.45 4.66
CA GLY A 37 -9.41 31.21 5.47
C GLY A 37 -9.53 32.73 5.30
N PRO A 38 -9.41 33.29 4.07
CA PRO A 38 -9.54 34.74 3.87
C PRO A 38 -10.93 35.29 4.19
N ILE A 39 -12.01 34.53 3.93
CA ILE A 39 -13.37 34.95 4.28
C ILE A 39 -13.53 35.01 5.82
N ALA A 40 -13.04 34.00 6.52
CA ALA A 40 -13.15 33.90 7.98
C ALA A 40 -12.25 34.90 8.72
N ALA A 41 -11.13 35.32 8.11
CA ALA A 41 -10.13 36.20 8.70
C ALA A 41 -10.32 37.70 8.33
N GLY A 42 -11.48 38.10 7.83
CA GLY A 42 -11.75 39.52 7.55
C GLY A 42 -11.76 40.37 8.84
N PRO A 43 -11.18 41.60 8.86
CA PRO A 43 -10.59 42.39 7.76
C PRO A 43 -9.06 42.27 7.61
N GLU A 44 -8.37 41.47 8.42
CA GLU A 44 -6.90 41.37 8.47
C GLU A 44 -6.31 40.44 7.39
N GLY A 45 -7.17 39.69 6.66
CA GLY A 45 -6.79 38.84 5.53
C GLY A 45 -6.15 37.51 5.94
N LEU A 46 -5.46 36.82 5.02
CA LEU A 46 -4.76 35.55 5.29
C LEU A 46 -3.43 35.71 6.05
N TRP A 47 -3.08 36.95 6.40
CA TRP A 47 -1.80 37.31 6.99
C TRP A 47 -1.69 37.32 8.54
N PRO A 48 -2.71 37.01 9.37
CA PRO A 48 -2.60 37.22 10.82
C PRO A 48 -1.71 36.17 11.54
N LEU A 49 -1.34 35.08 10.86
CA LEU A 49 -0.43 34.05 11.37
C LEU A 49 0.91 34.01 10.60
N GLY A 50 1.37 35.12 10.00
CA GLY A 50 2.71 35.19 9.38
C GLY A 50 2.98 34.14 8.28
N GLY A 51 1.95 33.67 7.59
CA GLY A 51 2.06 32.63 6.55
C GLY A 51 1.96 31.18 7.06
N PHE A 52 1.81 30.94 8.37
CA PHE A 52 1.60 29.57 8.90
C PHE A 52 0.33 28.89 8.36
N CYS A 53 -0.65 29.66 7.87
CA CYS A 53 -1.84 29.15 7.18
C CYS A 53 -1.53 28.36 5.89
N PHE A 54 -0.36 28.57 5.29
CA PHE A 54 0.12 27.82 4.12
C PHE A 54 0.91 26.56 4.48
N LEU A 55 1.26 26.37 5.76
CA LEU A 55 2.06 25.22 6.19
C LEU A 55 1.41 23.87 5.84
N PRO A 56 0.09 23.65 6.04
CA PRO A 56 -0.56 22.41 5.60
C PRO A 56 -0.44 22.17 4.09
N LEU A 57 -0.56 23.23 3.27
CA LEU A 57 -0.41 23.14 1.82
C LEU A 57 1.03 22.77 1.43
N ALA A 58 2.01 23.44 2.03
CA ALA A 58 3.42 23.16 1.80
C ALA A 58 3.77 21.71 2.17
N ILE A 59 3.24 21.21 3.30
CA ILE A 59 3.42 19.82 3.73
C ILE A 59 2.84 18.84 2.71
N VAL A 60 1.61 19.07 2.22
CA VAL A 60 0.98 18.18 1.22
C VAL A 60 1.76 18.17 -0.08
N LEU A 61 2.19 19.34 -0.59
CA LEU A 61 2.98 19.44 -1.81
C LEU A 61 4.36 18.76 -1.68
N LEU A 62 5.03 18.97 -0.55
CA LEU A 62 6.30 18.31 -0.25
C LEU A 62 6.11 16.80 -0.18
N ALA A 63 5.07 16.32 0.50
CA ALA A 63 4.76 14.90 0.57
C ALA A 63 4.52 14.32 -0.84
N MET A 64 3.74 14.99 -1.70
CA MET A 64 3.52 14.56 -3.08
C MET A 64 4.83 14.43 -3.88
N ALA A 65 5.76 15.37 -3.71
CA ALA A 65 7.05 15.33 -4.39
C ALA A 65 7.94 14.19 -3.87
N VAL A 66 8.06 14.06 -2.55
CA VAL A 66 8.92 13.10 -1.85
C VAL A 66 8.43 11.65 -2.06
N PHE A 67 7.11 11.44 -2.12
CA PHE A 67 6.51 10.13 -2.35
C PHE A 67 6.25 9.80 -3.83
N LYS A 68 6.67 10.68 -4.77
CA LYS A 68 6.48 10.47 -6.21
C LYS A 68 7.13 9.17 -6.68
N PRO A 69 6.36 8.19 -7.19
CA PRO A 69 6.88 6.90 -7.62
C PRO A 69 7.67 7.03 -8.92
N SER A 70 8.72 6.21 -9.07
CA SER A 70 9.39 6.00 -10.35
C SER A 70 8.64 4.98 -11.22
N PRO A 71 8.88 4.94 -12.54
CA PRO A 71 8.40 3.84 -13.38
C PRO A 71 8.97 2.49 -12.94
N THR A 72 8.23 1.42 -13.24
CA THR A 72 8.69 0.03 -13.19
C THR A 72 9.03 -0.41 -14.60
N PHE A 73 10.17 -1.07 -14.80
CA PHE A 73 10.61 -1.59 -16.09
C PHE A 73 10.94 -3.07 -15.98
N VAL A 74 10.39 -3.89 -16.86
CA VAL A 74 10.69 -5.32 -16.98
C VAL A 74 11.63 -5.49 -18.17
N PHE A 75 12.82 -6.04 -17.93
CA PHE A 75 13.81 -6.35 -18.95
C PHE A 75 14.03 -7.87 -19.06
N GLU A 76 14.71 -8.30 -20.11
CA GLU A 76 15.03 -9.71 -20.34
C GLU A 76 15.89 -10.32 -19.20
N ASP A 77 16.85 -9.54 -18.66
CA ASP A 77 17.80 -10.00 -17.64
C ASP A 77 17.46 -9.52 -16.21
N GLY A 78 16.40 -8.73 -16.03
CA GLY A 78 15.97 -8.30 -14.70
C GLY A 78 14.79 -7.34 -14.69
N ILE A 79 14.51 -6.78 -13.52
CA ILE A 79 13.41 -5.85 -13.29
C ILE A 79 13.88 -4.64 -12.49
N GLU A 80 13.47 -3.45 -12.94
CA GLU A 80 13.66 -2.20 -12.22
C GLU A 80 12.36 -1.82 -11.52
N ILE A 81 12.39 -1.78 -10.19
CA ILE A 81 11.20 -1.55 -9.36
C ILE A 81 10.88 -0.06 -9.18
N SER A 82 9.59 0.23 -9.00
CA SER A 82 9.09 1.54 -8.62
C SER A 82 9.46 1.86 -7.17
N VAL A 83 10.15 2.99 -6.97
CA VAL A 83 10.49 3.52 -5.64
C VAL A 83 10.17 5.01 -5.56
N PRO A 84 9.73 5.50 -4.37
CA PRO A 84 9.48 6.92 -4.14
C PRO A 84 10.77 7.73 -4.25
N LEU A 85 10.64 9.04 -4.50
CA LEU A 85 11.78 9.95 -4.68
C LEU A 85 12.76 9.93 -3.50
N TRP A 86 12.28 9.90 -2.27
CA TRP A 86 13.17 9.89 -1.09
C TRP A 86 14.07 8.65 -1.04
N ARG A 87 13.55 7.47 -1.37
CA ARG A 87 14.36 6.24 -1.46
C ARG A 87 15.38 6.29 -2.58
N ARG A 88 15.02 6.96 -3.68
CA ARG A 88 15.97 7.22 -4.79
C ARG A 88 17.10 8.14 -4.37
N ILE A 89 16.79 9.18 -3.59
CA ILE A 89 17.80 10.11 -3.06
C ILE A 89 18.74 9.38 -2.09
N LEU A 90 18.22 8.42 -1.31
CA LEU A 90 19.02 7.56 -0.44
C LEU A 90 19.83 6.46 -1.20
N GLY A 91 19.74 6.40 -2.52
CA GLY A 91 20.49 5.43 -3.33
C GLY A 91 19.99 3.99 -3.20
N GLU A 92 18.73 3.78 -2.80
CA GLU A 92 18.17 2.44 -2.65
C GLU A 92 18.22 1.66 -3.96
N ARG A 93 18.58 0.37 -3.88
CA ARG A 93 18.71 -0.51 -5.04
C ARG A 93 17.35 -0.68 -5.74
N ARG A 94 17.32 -0.44 -7.05
CA ARG A 94 16.11 -0.51 -7.87
C ARG A 94 16.09 -1.66 -8.86
N TYR A 95 17.27 -2.09 -9.33
CA TYR A 95 17.39 -3.13 -10.34
C TYR A 95 17.75 -4.46 -9.68
N PHE A 96 16.97 -5.49 -10.01
CA PHE A 96 17.16 -6.87 -9.57
C PHE A 96 17.34 -7.74 -10.81
N ALA A 97 18.49 -8.40 -10.92
CA ALA A 97 18.72 -9.32 -12.03
C ALA A 97 17.96 -10.64 -11.75
N TRP A 98 17.41 -11.28 -12.78
CA TRP A 98 16.69 -12.55 -12.60
C TRP A 98 17.58 -13.64 -12.00
N SER A 99 18.90 -13.58 -12.24
CA SER A 99 19.89 -14.48 -11.65
C SER A 99 20.01 -14.37 -10.12
N GLU A 100 19.64 -13.23 -9.54
CA GLU A 100 19.64 -12.98 -8.09
C GLU A 100 18.28 -13.29 -7.46
N VAL A 101 17.24 -13.44 -8.28
CA VAL A 101 15.89 -13.74 -7.86
C VAL A 101 15.73 -15.25 -7.71
N ARG A 102 15.09 -15.66 -6.63
CA ARG A 102 14.75 -17.04 -6.31
C ARG A 102 13.30 -17.35 -6.70
N ASP A 103 12.37 -16.48 -6.33
CA ASP A 103 10.95 -16.66 -6.61
C ASP A 103 10.31 -15.37 -7.12
N VAL A 104 9.46 -15.49 -8.12
CA VAL A 104 8.58 -14.43 -8.64
C VAL A 104 7.16 -14.97 -8.70
N TYR A 105 6.21 -14.28 -8.06
CA TYR A 105 4.85 -14.78 -7.93
C TYR A 105 3.86 -13.63 -7.73
N PRO A 106 2.56 -13.84 -8.01
CA PRO A 106 1.51 -12.89 -7.64
C PRO A 106 1.54 -12.63 -6.13
N ARG A 107 1.66 -11.38 -5.69
CA ARG A 107 1.63 -11.05 -4.26
C ARG A 107 0.56 -10.04 -3.97
N SER A 108 -0.38 -10.43 -3.10
CA SER A 108 -1.35 -9.51 -2.54
C SER A 108 -0.65 -8.47 -1.66
N TYR A 109 -1.08 -7.23 -1.80
CA TYR A 109 -0.71 -6.15 -0.90
C TYR A 109 -1.89 -5.23 -0.70
N GLU A 110 -1.92 -4.61 0.47
CA GLU A 110 -2.89 -3.57 0.76
C GLU A 110 -2.29 -2.22 0.36
N VAL A 111 -2.99 -1.50 -0.52
CA VAL A 111 -2.70 -0.06 -0.68
C VAL A 111 -3.19 0.59 0.59
N ALA A 112 -2.33 1.36 1.24
CA ALA A 112 -2.58 1.97 2.53
C ALA A 112 -3.62 3.11 2.46
N GLY A 113 -4.86 2.81 2.04
CA GLY A 113 -6.04 3.55 2.44
C GLY A 113 -6.28 3.43 3.95
N SER A 114 -5.68 2.42 4.59
CA SER A 114 -5.62 2.23 6.05
C SER A 114 -4.93 3.39 6.81
N PHE A 115 -4.07 4.17 6.16
CA PHE A 115 -3.45 5.36 6.79
C PHE A 115 -4.38 6.58 6.85
N LEU A 116 -5.40 6.64 5.99
CA LEU A 116 -6.27 7.82 5.86
C LEU A 116 -7.72 7.56 6.27
N SER A 117 -8.18 6.30 6.25
CA SER A 117 -9.49 5.93 6.77
C SER A 117 -9.51 4.49 7.30
N PRO A 118 -9.66 4.31 8.62
CA PRO A 118 -9.93 3.00 9.23
C PRO A 118 -11.15 2.30 8.62
N PHE A 119 -12.15 3.05 8.13
CA PHE A 119 -13.38 2.51 7.52
C PHE A 119 -13.15 1.95 6.11
N ALA A 120 -12.21 2.49 5.35
CA ALA A 120 -11.87 1.96 4.03
C ALA A 120 -11.11 0.62 4.13
N SER A 121 -10.44 0.37 5.25
CA SER A 121 -9.64 -0.84 5.49
C SER A 121 -10.37 -1.90 6.32
N SER A 122 -11.39 -1.53 7.11
CA SER A 122 -12.08 -2.46 8.03
C SER A 122 -12.88 -3.54 7.31
N ALA A 123 -13.30 -3.30 6.06
CA ALA A 123 -14.03 -4.28 5.25
C ALA A 123 -13.10 -5.21 4.44
N GLY A 124 -11.76 -5.07 4.53
CA GLY A 124 -10.83 -5.86 3.72
C GLY A 124 -10.93 -5.60 2.21
N THR A 125 -11.58 -4.50 1.81
CA THR A 125 -12.13 -4.25 0.47
C THR A 125 -11.11 -3.78 -0.58
N LEU A 126 -9.85 -3.54 -0.23
CA LEU A 126 -8.84 -3.06 -1.18
C LEU A 126 -7.55 -3.87 -1.08
N VAL A 127 -7.67 -5.19 -1.29
CA VAL A 127 -6.52 -6.05 -1.59
C VAL A 127 -6.18 -5.88 -3.06
N HIS A 128 -4.95 -5.48 -3.34
CA HIS A 128 -4.44 -5.35 -4.70
C HIS A 128 -3.41 -6.43 -4.98
N THR A 129 -3.36 -6.87 -6.23
CA THR A 129 -2.34 -7.81 -6.68
C THR A 129 -1.15 -7.06 -7.25
N GLY A 130 0.03 -7.43 -6.78
CA GLY A 130 1.31 -6.98 -7.29
C GLY A 130 2.20 -8.17 -7.63
N ILE A 131 3.48 -7.88 -7.89
CA ILE A 131 4.48 -8.92 -8.14
C ILE A 131 5.36 -9.03 -6.89
N GLY A 132 5.34 -10.20 -6.26
CA GLY A 132 6.28 -10.57 -5.20
C GLY A 132 7.59 -11.04 -5.80
N ILE A 133 8.70 -10.55 -5.25
CA ILE A 133 10.04 -10.99 -5.60
C ILE A 133 10.74 -11.43 -4.33
N GLU A 134 11.29 -12.63 -4.35
CA GLU A 134 12.20 -13.11 -3.31
C GLU A 134 13.58 -13.28 -3.90
N THR A 135 14.56 -12.60 -3.31
CA THR A 135 15.96 -12.72 -3.70
C THR A 135 16.60 -13.94 -3.05
N LYS A 136 17.67 -14.46 -3.65
CA LYS A 136 18.50 -15.52 -3.05
C LYS A 136 19.11 -15.12 -1.70
N ALA A 137 19.28 -13.82 -1.46
CA ALA A 137 19.73 -13.25 -0.19
C ALA A 137 18.62 -13.15 0.87
N GLY A 138 17.40 -13.62 0.59
CA GLY A 138 16.28 -13.64 1.54
C GLY A 138 15.44 -12.35 1.59
N HIS A 139 15.78 -11.33 0.81
CA HIS A 139 14.95 -10.12 0.73
C HIS A 139 13.65 -10.41 0.00
N GLN A 140 12.53 -10.00 0.60
CA GLN A 140 11.21 -10.04 -0.02
C GLN A 140 10.79 -8.63 -0.42
N LEU A 141 10.34 -8.49 -1.66
CA LEU A 141 9.95 -7.21 -2.26
C LEU A 141 8.56 -7.35 -2.87
N VAL A 142 7.80 -6.27 -2.84
CA VAL A 142 6.49 -6.20 -3.49
C VAL A 142 6.47 -5.03 -4.46
N ILE A 143 6.31 -5.35 -5.74
CA ILE A 143 6.08 -4.34 -6.79
C ILE A 143 4.59 -4.03 -6.83
N ARG A 144 4.27 -2.78 -6.50
CA ARG A 144 2.90 -2.29 -6.42
C ARG A 144 2.46 -1.69 -7.75
N PHE A 145 1.20 -1.93 -8.11
CA PHE A 145 0.56 -1.38 -9.30
C PHE A 145 -0.71 -0.61 -8.92
N THR A 146 -0.76 0.66 -9.27
CA THR A 146 -1.92 1.51 -8.98
C THR A 146 -3.10 1.12 -9.87
N PRO A 147 -4.30 0.85 -9.32
CA PRO A 147 -5.51 0.63 -10.12
C PRO A 147 -5.88 1.92 -10.86
N GLY A 148 -6.16 1.79 -12.17
CA GLY A 148 -6.36 2.93 -13.08
C GLY A 148 -7.78 3.53 -13.09
N SER A 149 -8.77 2.89 -12.45
CA SER A 149 -10.15 3.39 -12.40
C SER A 149 -10.91 2.82 -11.20
N ILE A 150 -11.98 3.49 -10.78
CA ILE A 150 -13.00 3.00 -9.82
C ILE A 150 -13.82 1.86 -10.47
N GLN A 151 -13.20 0.95 -11.22
CA GLN A 151 -13.71 -0.41 -11.37
C GLN A 151 -13.25 -1.19 -10.13
N ALA A 152 -13.80 -0.75 -8.98
CA ALA A 152 -13.25 -0.86 -7.63
C ALA A 152 -13.32 -2.25 -6.97
N PHE A 153 -13.29 -3.33 -7.75
CA PHE A 153 -13.54 -4.68 -7.23
C PHE A 153 -12.67 -5.78 -7.88
N ARG A 154 -11.87 -5.45 -8.91
CA ARG A 154 -10.86 -6.38 -9.42
C ARG A 154 -9.53 -6.17 -8.69
N ALA A 155 -9.05 -7.23 -8.02
CA ALA A 155 -7.74 -7.24 -7.38
C ALA A 155 -6.59 -6.93 -8.38
N ASP A 156 -6.81 -7.25 -9.66
CA ASP A 156 -5.79 -7.16 -10.70
C ASP A 156 -5.89 -5.86 -11.52
N SER A 157 -4.88 -4.99 -11.36
CA SER A 157 -4.73 -3.82 -12.22
C SER A 157 -4.19 -4.21 -13.60
N ARG A 158 -4.55 -3.44 -14.65
CA ARG A 158 -4.00 -3.65 -16.01
C ARG A 158 -2.47 -3.66 -16.03
N GLY A 159 -1.85 -2.76 -15.28
CA GLY A 159 -0.39 -2.70 -15.15
C GLY A 159 0.21 -3.96 -14.55
N TYR A 160 -0.45 -4.55 -13.56
CA TYR A 160 -0.05 -5.85 -13.00
C TYR A 160 -0.21 -6.98 -14.02
N VAL A 161 -1.38 -7.09 -14.67
CA VAL A 161 -1.68 -8.19 -15.62
C VAL A 161 -0.66 -8.21 -16.77
N GLU A 162 -0.39 -7.04 -17.37
CA GLU A 162 0.56 -6.92 -18.48
C GLU A 162 2.00 -7.16 -18.02
N ALA A 163 2.41 -6.63 -16.86
CA ALA A 163 3.75 -6.87 -16.32
C ALA A 163 3.98 -8.35 -15.99
N MET A 164 3.02 -9.00 -15.32
CA MET A 164 3.13 -10.40 -14.94
C MET A 164 3.10 -11.31 -16.17
N ALA A 165 2.33 -10.95 -17.21
CA ALA A 165 2.36 -11.67 -18.49
C ALA A 165 3.75 -11.59 -19.15
N ALA A 166 4.37 -10.41 -19.17
CA ALA A 166 5.72 -10.23 -19.72
C ALA A 166 6.78 -11.04 -18.94
N VAL A 167 6.66 -11.09 -17.61
CA VAL A 167 7.54 -11.92 -16.77
C VAL A 167 7.31 -13.42 -17.06
N ARG A 168 6.07 -13.90 -17.06
CA ARG A 168 5.74 -15.31 -17.35
C ARG A 168 6.26 -15.74 -18.73
N ASP A 169 6.03 -14.93 -19.75
CA ASP A 169 6.53 -15.19 -21.11
C ASP A 169 8.07 -15.32 -21.12
N ARG A 170 8.78 -14.40 -20.46
CA ARG A 170 10.23 -14.47 -20.33
C ARG A 170 10.69 -15.76 -19.66
N PHE A 171 10.10 -16.15 -18.53
CA PHE A 171 10.52 -17.37 -17.83
C PHE A 171 10.23 -18.62 -18.67
N ALA A 172 9.07 -18.68 -19.33
CA ALA A 172 8.71 -19.75 -20.24
C ALA A 172 9.68 -19.87 -21.43
N ARG A 173 10.07 -18.75 -22.06
CA ARG A 173 11.01 -18.73 -23.20
C ARG A 173 12.40 -19.29 -22.84
N HIS A 174 12.85 -19.09 -21.60
CA HIS A 174 14.16 -19.56 -21.13
C HIS A 174 14.10 -20.93 -20.42
N GLY A 175 12.90 -21.49 -20.23
CA GLY A 175 12.72 -22.74 -19.48
C GLY A 175 13.02 -22.60 -17.98
N ASP A 176 13.08 -21.37 -17.47
CA ASP A 176 13.27 -21.07 -16.05
C ASP A 176 11.94 -21.24 -15.29
N ARG A 177 12.00 -21.72 -14.04
CA ARG A 177 10.84 -21.68 -13.13
C ARG A 177 10.76 -20.33 -12.45
N MET A 178 9.56 -19.77 -12.36
CA MET A 178 9.30 -18.55 -11.58
C MET A 178 9.28 -18.84 -10.09
N VAL A 179 8.80 -20.01 -9.66
CA VAL A 179 8.75 -20.40 -8.25
C VAL A 179 9.49 -21.71 -8.04
N THR A 180 10.50 -21.66 -7.17
CA THR A 180 11.33 -22.82 -6.82
C THR A 180 11.06 -23.35 -5.42
N THR A 181 10.51 -22.52 -4.53
CA THR A 181 10.29 -22.87 -3.12
C THR A 181 8.82 -23.08 -2.75
N ALA A 182 7.95 -23.45 -3.70
CA ALA A 182 6.55 -23.68 -3.39
C ALA A 182 6.40 -24.88 -2.44
N ARG A 183 5.62 -24.70 -1.36
CA ARG A 183 5.25 -25.79 -0.46
C ARG A 183 4.11 -26.58 -1.11
N ALA A 184 4.19 -27.91 -1.09
CA ALA A 184 3.05 -28.76 -1.42
C ALA A 184 1.99 -28.62 -0.32
N LEU A 185 0.81 -28.16 -0.68
CA LEU A 185 -0.33 -27.98 0.22
C LEU A 185 -1.42 -29.01 -0.11
N SER A 186 -2.11 -29.53 0.90
CA SER A 186 -3.33 -30.30 0.70
C SER A 186 -4.54 -29.38 0.49
N ASP A 187 -5.62 -29.90 -0.09
CA ASP A 187 -6.86 -29.13 -0.29
C ASP A 187 -7.44 -28.61 1.04
N GLU A 188 -7.33 -29.40 2.12
CA GLU A 188 -7.73 -28.99 3.47
C GLU A 188 -6.88 -27.83 4.00
N GLU A 189 -5.56 -27.88 3.80
CA GLU A 189 -4.64 -26.79 4.17
C GLU A 189 -4.96 -25.51 3.37
N VAL A 190 -5.22 -25.64 2.07
CA VAL A 190 -5.59 -24.51 1.21
C VAL A 190 -6.88 -23.85 1.71
N LEU A 191 -7.92 -24.62 2.00
CA LEU A 191 -9.19 -24.10 2.53
C LEU A 191 -9.01 -23.42 3.90
N ALA A 192 -8.22 -24.02 4.79
CA ALA A 192 -7.94 -23.43 6.10
C ALA A 192 -7.16 -22.11 5.99
N MET A 193 -6.16 -22.04 5.10
CA MET A 193 -5.41 -20.82 4.83
C MET A 193 -6.30 -19.73 4.20
N GLN A 194 -7.22 -20.11 3.30
CA GLN A 194 -8.21 -19.19 2.73
C GLN A 194 -9.16 -18.64 3.79
N ALA A 195 -9.68 -19.49 4.68
CA ALA A 195 -10.55 -19.07 5.77
C ALA A 195 -9.84 -18.06 6.69
N ARG A 196 -8.56 -18.32 7.01
CA ARG A 196 -7.73 -17.42 7.82
C ARG A 196 -7.47 -16.08 7.12
N ALA A 197 -7.27 -16.08 5.80
CA ALA A 197 -7.07 -14.85 5.05
C ALA A 197 -8.35 -13.97 4.96
N ARG A 198 -9.53 -14.56 5.14
CA ARG A 198 -10.82 -13.84 5.13
C ARG A 198 -11.16 -13.17 6.46
N GLU A 199 -10.38 -13.39 7.52
CA GLU A 199 -10.64 -12.75 8.82
C GLU A 199 -10.54 -11.22 8.73
N PRO A 200 -11.49 -10.47 9.32
CA PRO A 200 -11.48 -9.02 9.29
C PRO A 200 -10.25 -8.45 10.01
N LEU A 201 -9.61 -7.47 9.37
CA LEU A 201 -8.38 -6.84 9.88
C LEU A 201 -8.58 -6.05 11.18
N VAL A 202 -9.78 -5.53 11.41
CA VAL A 202 -10.12 -4.76 12.60
C VAL A 202 -11.58 -5.05 12.95
N SER A 203 -11.86 -5.24 14.24
CA SER A 203 -13.24 -5.34 14.71
C SER A 203 -13.96 -4.00 14.57
N ILE A 204 -15.27 -4.03 14.34
CA ILE A 204 -16.12 -2.81 14.30
C ILE A 204 -15.94 -1.98 15.58
N VAL A 205 -15.82 -2.65 16.73
CA VAL A 205 -15.54 -2.01 18.03
C VAL A 205 -14.19 -1.27 18.03
N GLY A 206 -13.15 -1.85 17.43
CA GLY A 206 -11.85 -1.20 17.31
C GLY A 206 -11.89 0.07 16.45
N VAL A 207 -12.69 0.07 15.38
CA VAL A 207 -12.91 1.25 14.54
C VAL A 207 -13.64 2.35 15.32
N PHE A 208 -14.67 1.97 16.08
CA PHE A 208 -15.42 2.91 16.93
C PHE A 208 -14.51 3.62 17.93
N PHE A 209 -13.69 2.87 18.68
CA PHE A 209 -12.75 3.47 19.63
C PHE A 209 -11.69 4.34 18.95
N ALA A 210 -11.16 3.93 17.79
CA ALA A 210 -10.16 4.73 17.08
C ALA A 210 -10.69 6.12 16.65
N PHE A 211 -12.00 6.25 16.40
CA PHE A 211 -12.61 7.50 15.93
C PHE A 211 -13.17 8.37 17.06
N PHE A 212 -13.86 7.77 18.03
CA PHE A 212 -14.55 8.52 19.09
C PHE A 212 -13.68 8.78 20.32
N LEU A 213 -12.65 7.97 20.56
CA LEU A 213 -11.78 8.15 21.71
C LEU A 213 -10.91 9.41 21.63
N PRO A 214 -10.36 9.84 20.47
CA PRO A 214 -9.60 11.09 20.36
C PRO A 214 -10.37 12.34 20.82
N PRO A 215 -11.58 12.66 20.30
CA PRO A 215 -12.32 13.82 20.79
C PRO A 215 -12.76 13.67 22.25
N ALA A 216 -13.05 12.45 22.72
CA ALA A 216 -13.37 12.19 24.13
C ALA A 216 -12.18 12.44 25.05
N ILE A 217 -10.95 12.06 24.65
CA ILE A 217 -9.71 12.35 25.38
C ILE A 217 -9.49 13.86 25.46
N VAL A 218 -9.62 14.57 24.34
CA VAL A 218 -9.48 16.04 24.32
C VAL A 218 -10.50 16.68 25.26
N ALA A 219 -11.78 16.31 25.15
CA ALA A 219 -12.84 16.82 26.02
C ALA A 219 -12.56 16.52 27.50
N ALA A 220 -12.13 15.31 27.85
CA ALA A 220 -11.80 14.93 29.22
C ALA A 220 -10.62 15.76 29.76
N VAL A 221 -9.55 15.95 28.98
CA VAL A 221 -8.41 16.79 29.40
C VAL A 221 -8.84 18.23 29.62
N LEU A 222 -9.68 18.79 28.74
CA LEU A 222 -10.21 20.15 28.90
C LEU A 222 -11.09 20.28 30.15
N LEU A 223 -11.97 19.30 30.41
CA LEU A 223 -12.82 19.27 31.60
C LEU A 223 -12.01 19.16 32.90
N ILE A 224 -10.99 18.29 32.92
CA ILE A 224 -10.10 18.12 34.08
C ILE A 224 -9.28 19.39 34.32
N ALA A 225 -8.71 19.99 33.26
CA ALA A 225 -7.96 21.24 33.37
C ALA A 225 -8.85 22.38 33.91
N SER A 226 -10.09 22.46 33.43
CA SER A 226 -11.09 23.43 33.91
C SER A 226 -11.43 23.19 35.39
N ALA A 227 -11.70 21.95 35.80
CA ALA A 227 -12.02 21.60 37.17
C ALA A 227 -10.86 21.89 38.14
N ALA A 228 -9.62 21.63 37.69
CA ALA A 228 -8.39 21.89 38.43
C ALA A 228 -7.94 23.36 38.37
N ARG A 229 -8.67 24.23 37.65
CA ARG A 229 -8.32 25.65 37.41
C ARG A 229 -6.92 25.84 36.81
N VAL A 230 -6.47 24.87 36.02
CA VAL A 230 -5.20 24.92 35.30
C VAL A 230 -5.37 25.78 34.06
N ALA A 231 -4.48 26.74 33.86
CA ALA A 231 -4.46 27.55 32.64
C ALA A 231 -4.21 26.66 31.42
N LEU A 232 -5.02 26.82 30.37
CA LEU A 232 -4.83 26.16 29.08
C LEU A 232 -3.63 26.77 28.36
N THR A 233 -2.45 26.26 28.69
CA THR A 233 -1.22 26.64 28.00
C THR A 233 -1.07 25.85 26.70
N PRO A 234 -0.28 26.34 25.73
CA PRO A 234 0.04 25.60 24.52
C PRO A 234 0.61 24.20 24.80
N VAL A 235 1.31 24.02 25.93
CA VAL A 235 1.87 22.72 26.37
C VAL A 235 0.75 21.74 26.74
N VAL A 236 -0.27 22.19 27.47
CA VAL A 236 -1.42 21.36 27.85
C VAL A 236 -2.23 20.95 26.60
N LEU A 237 -2.39 21.87 25.65
CA LEU A 237 -3.06 21.58 24.37
C LEU A 237 -2.23 20.63 23.49
N ALA A 238 -0.92 20.81 23.42
CA ALA A 238 -0.05 19.88 22.69
C ALA A 238 -0.09 18.48 23.31
N ALA A 239 -0.03 18.39 24.64
CA ALA A 239 -0.13 17.12 25.36
C ALA A 239 -1.49 16.42 25.12
N SER A 240 -2.59 17.17 25.10
CA SER A 240 -3.93 16.60 24.84
C SER A 240 -4.04 16.05 23.42
N ILE A 241 -3.47 16.74 22.43
CA ILE A 241 -3.40 16.27 21.04
C ILE A 241 -2.55 15.00 20.96
N VAL A 242 -1.36 14.98 21.57
CA VAL A 242 -0.49 13.79 21.59
C VAL A 242 -1.21 12.60 22.21
N MET A 243 -1.88 12.79 23.35
CA MET A 243 -2.68 11.74 24.00
C MET A 243 -3.84 11.27 23.11
N ALA A 244 -4.52 12.18 22.43
CA ALA A 244 -5.62 11.86 21.52
C ALA A 244 -5.15 11.10 20.26
N LEU A 245 -3.88 11.21 19.88
CA LEU A 245 -3.30 10.48 18.75
C LEU A 245 -2.88 9.04 19.11
N LEU A 246 -2.75 8.70 20.39
CA LEU A 246 -2.33 7.35 20.81
C LEU A 246 -3.31 6.25 20.37
N PRO A 247 -4.64 6.38 20.57
CA PRO A 247 -5.59 5.36 20.11
C PRO A 247 -5.56 5.08 18.61
N PRO A 248 -5.62 6.08 17.70
CA PRO A 248 -5.55 5.81 16.27
C PRO A 248 -4.19 5.23 15.86
N ALA A 249 -3.08 5.69 16.44
CA ALA A 249 -1.75 5.14 16.16
C ALA A 249 -1.64 3.65 16.58
N ALA A 250 -2.15 3.30 17.76
CA ALA A 250 -2.18 1.91 18.23
C ALA A 250 -3.06 1.02 17.33
N SER A 251 -4.23 1.53 16.93
CA SER A 251 -5.14 0.84 16.00
C SER A 251 -4.46 0.58 14.65
N MET A 252 -3.89 1.62 14.02
CA MET A 252 -3.14 1.50 12.76
C MET A 252 -2.01 0.48 12.85
N THR A 253 -1.22 0.50 13.94
CA THR A 253 -0.11 -0.44 14.13
C THR A 253 -0.59 -1.89 14.20
N ARG A 254 -1.72 -2.13 14.89
CA ARG A 254 -2.32 -3.47 14.98
C ARG A 254 -2.84 -3.93 13.62
N THR A 255 -3.53 -3.06 12.88
CA THR A 255 -4.02 -3.35 11.52
C THR A 255 -2.87 -3.69 10.58
N LEU A 256 -1.76 -2.95 10.64
CA LEU A 256 -0.57 -3.21 9.82
C LEU A 256 0.01 -4.60 10.08
N ARG A 257 0.20 -4.98 11.35
CA ARG A 257 0.71 -6.31 11.71
C ARG A 257 -0.22 -7.44 11.28
N GLN A 258 -1.53 -7.22 11.36
CA GLN A 258 -2.51 -8.22 10.92
C GLN A 258 -2.54 -8.34 9.39
N SER A 259 -2.42 -7.22 8.68
CA SER A 259 -2.26 -7.19 7.22
C SER A 259 -1.00 -7.93 6.77
N GLU A 260 0.15 -7.71 7.42
CA GLU A 260 1.39 -8.42 7.13
C GLU A 260 1.21 -9.94 7.24
N ARG A 261 0.65 -10.41 8.36
CA ARG A 261 0.36 -11.84 8.57
C ARG A 261 -0.58 -12.42 7.51
N ARG A 262 -1.61 -11.67 7.12
CA ARG A 262 -2.54 -12.08 6.06
C ARG A 262 -1.83 -12.18 4.71
N ASN A 263 -0.99 -11.20 4.38
CA ASN A 263 -0.24 -11.18 3.13
C ASN A 263 0.78 -12.32 3.06
N ASP A 264 1.34 -12.77 4.18
CA ASP A 264 2.22 -13.95 4.21
C ASP A 264 1.46 -15.24 3.84
N VAL A 265 0.27 -15.43 4.40
CA VAL A 265 -0.60 -16.58 4.04
C VAL A 265 -1.00 -16.53 2.56
N LEU A 266 -1.40 -15.36 2.07
CA LEU A 266 -1.76 -15.16 0.66
C LEU A 266 -0.55 -15.36 -0.27
N SER A 267 0.65 -14.97 0.17
CA SER A 267 1.90 -15.17 -0.55
C SER A 267 2.23 -16.65 -0.70
N GLU A 268 2.06 -17.45 0.35
CA GLU A 268 2.26 -18.91 0.28
C GLU A 268 1.26 -19.57 -0.67
N LEU A 269 -0.03 -19.21 -0.58
CA LEU A 269 -1.05 -19.70 -1.50
C LEU A 269 -0.75 -19.33 -2.95
N ALA A 270 -0.29 -18.10 -3.21
CA ALA A 270 0.02 -17.65 -4.56
C ALA A 270 1.25 -18.36 -5.14
N LYS A 271 2.28 -18.65 -4.33
CA LYS A 271 3.42 -19.48 -4.76
C LYS A 271 2.99 -20.88 -5.15
N TYR A 272 2.12 -21.50 -4.34
CA TYR A 272 1.57 -22.82 -4.64
C TYR A 272 0.76 -22.82 -5.94
N GLN A 273 -0.11 -21.84 -6.14
CA GLN A 273 -0.90 -21.69 -7.37
C GLN A 273 -0.05 -21.45 -8.61
N GLU A 274 0.99 -20.62 -8.53
CA GLU A 274 1.89 -20.37 -9.66
C GLU A 274 2.70 -21.62 -9.99
N HIS A 275 3.15 -22.37 -8.99
CA HIS A 275 3.83 -23.65 -9.19
C HIS A 275 2.94 -24.67 -9.90
N LEU A 276 1.68 -24.84 -9.46
CA LEU A 276 0.71 -25.71 -10.15
C LEU A 276 0.44 -25.26 -11.59
N ARG A 277 0.43 -23.95 -11.84
CA ARG A 277 0.26 -23.40 -13.19
C ARG A 277 1.41 -23.79 -14.10
N GLU A 278 2.65 -23.70 -13.61
CA GLU A 278 3.85 -24.12 -14.34
C GLU A 278 3.84 -25.62 -14.63
N GLU A 279 3.44 -26.44 -13.66
CA GLU A 279 3.28 -27.90 -13.85
C GLU A 279 2.20 -28.23 -14.88
N GLY A 280 1.05 -27.54 -14.86
CA GLY A 280 -0.03 -27.73 -15.84
C GLY A 280 0.41 -27.38 -17.27
N HIS A 281 1.19 -26.31 -17.44
CA HIS A 281 1.77 -25.95 -18.74
C HIS A 281 2.81 -26.97 -19.20
N ALA A 282 3.66 -27.47 -18.30
CA ALA A 282 4.65 -28.50 -18.61
C ALA A 282 4.00 -29.86 -18.95
N ALA A 283 2.86 -30.18 -18.33
CA ALA A 283 2.11 -31.42 -18.56
C ALA A 283 1.14 -31.34 -19.75
N GLY A 284 1.08 -30.21 -20.48
CA GLY A 284 0.13 -30.01 -21.59
C GLY A 284 -1.34 -30.14 -21.18
N THR A 285 -1.63 -30.06 -19.88
CA THR A 285 -2.97 -30.22 -19.32
C THR A 285 -3.43 -28.85 -18.86
N ASP A 286 -4.32 -28.21 -19.60
CA ASP A 286 -4.97 -26.96 -19.18
C ASP A 286 -5.97 -27.27 -18.06
N ARG A 287 -5.45 -27.70 -16.90
CA ARG A 287 -6.22 -27.70 -15.66
C ARG A 287 -6.45 -26.25 -15.34
N THR A 288 -7.65 -25.77 -15.65
CA THR A 288 -8.16 -24.49 -15.16
C THR A 288 -8.04 -24.48 -13.64
N VAL A 289 -6.93 -23.94 -13.15
CA VAL A 289 -6.75 -23.62 -11.73
C VAL A 289 -7.89 -22.68 -11.38
N PRO A 290 -8.75 -22.99 -10.40
CA PRO A 290 -9.84 -22.11 -10.02
C PRO A 290 -9.24 -20.74 -9.68
N ARG A 291 -9.60 -19.74 -10.48
CA ARG A 291 -9.17 -18.37 -10.24
C ARG A 291 -9.68 -17.96 -8.87
N VAL A 292 -8.79 -17.41 -8.05
CA VAL A 292 -9.15 -16.70 -6.84
C VAL A 292 -9.97 -15.49 -7.26
N ASN A 293 -11.30 -15.63 -7.26
CA ASN A 293 -12.21 -14.50 -7.21
C ASN A 293 -12.42 -14.20 -5.72
N PRO A 294 -11.92 -13.07 -5.20
CA PRO A 294 -12.15 -12.67 -3.81
C PRO A 294 -13.62 -12.27 -3.54
N GLU A 295 -14.54 -12.44 -4.49
CA GLU A 295 -15.92 -11.90 -4.45
C GLU A 295 -17.04 -12.95 -4.44
N GLU A 296 -16.76 -14.24 -4.34
CA GLU A 296 -17.83 -15.24 -4.16
C GLU A 296 -17.97 -15.62 -2.68
N GLY A 297 -18.88 -14.89 -2.00
CA GLY A 297 -19.42 -15.19 -0.67
C GLY A 297 -19.34 -14.06 0.33
#